data_AF-G5NAL2-F1
#
_entry.id   AF-G5NAL2-F1
#
_cell.length_a   1.000
_cell.length_b   1.000
_cell.length_c   1.000
_cell.angle_alpha   90.00
_cell.angle_beta   90.00
_cell.angle_gamma   90.00
#
_symmetry.space_group_name_H-M   'P 1'
#
loop_
_entity.id
_entity.type
_entity.pdbx_description
1 polymer ?
#
loop_
_entity_poly.entity_id
_entity_poly.type
_entity_poly.pdbx_seq_one_letter_code
_entity_poly.pdbx_strand_id
1 'polypeptide(L)'
;MLDPNLLRNEPDAVAEKLARRGFKLDVDKLRALEERRKVLQVNTENLQAERNSRSKSIGQAKARGEDIEPLRLEVNKLGEELDAAKAELDTLLAEIRDIYISCFGFI
;
A
#
# COMPACT_ATOMS: atom_id res chain seq x y z
N MET A 1 5.16 -10.42 -21.08
CA MET A 1 5.29 -9.70 -19.79
C MET A 1 5.02 -10.73 -18.70
N LEU A 2 5.96 -10.98 -17.78
CA LEU A 2 5.67 -11.90 -16.68
C LEU A 2 4.53 -11.28 -15.86
N ASP A 3 3.48 -12.05 -15.60
CA ASP A 3 2.35 -11.56 -14.82
C ASP A 3 2.84 -11.34 -13.38
N PRO A 4 2.72 -10.12 -12.80
CA PRO A 4 3.00 -9.88 -11.39
C PRO A 4 2.25 -10.86 -10.47
N ASN A 5 1.11 -11.37 -10.92
CA ASN A 5 0.37 -12.41 -10.20
C ASN A 5 1.16 -13.71 -10.06
N LEU A 6 1.98 -14.08 -11.04
CA LEU A 6 2.81 -15.30 -11.00
C LEU A 6 3.93 -15.17 -9.97
N LEU A 7 4.56 -14.00 -9.88
CA LEU A 7 5.56 -13.72 -8.84
C LEU A 7 4.96 -13.61 -7.44
N ARG A 8 3.68 -13.24 -7.32
CA ARG A 8 2.97 -13.15 -6.04
C ARG A 8 2.44 -14.49 -5.56
N ASN A 9 1.93 -15.30 -6.48
CA ASN A 9 1.27 -16.57 -6.16
C ASN A 9 2.27 -17.73 -6.10
N GLU A 10 3.31 -17.70 -6.94
CA GLU A 10 4.29 -18.78 -7.07
C GLU A 10 5.74 -18.24 -7.11
N PRO A 11 6.18 -17.46 -6.10
CA PRO A 11 7.52 -16.85 -6.11
C PRO A 11 8.64 -17.89 -6.15
N ASP A 12 8.44 -19.06 -5.53
CA ASP A 12 9.43 -20.14 -5.49
C ASP A 12 9.66 -20.74 -6.88
N ALA A 13 8.60 -20.98 -7.64
CA ALA A 13 8.69 -21.50 -9.00
C ALA A 13 9.36 -20.50 -9.96
N VAL A 14 9.16 -19.19 -9.73
CA VAL A 14 9.83 -18.14 -10.49
C VAL A 14 11.31 -18.04 -10.09
N ALA A 15 11.62 -18.15 -8.80
CA ALA A 15 13.00 -18.14 -8.30
C ALA A 15 13.82 -19.30 -8.87
N GLU A 16 13.25 -20.51 -8.98
CA GLU A 16 13.94 -21.64 -9.62
C GLU A 16 14.25 -21.37 -11.10
N LYS A 17 13.31 -20.79 -11.85
CA LYS A 17 13.51 -20.45 -13.27
C LYS A 17 14.58 -19.38 -13.44
N LEU A 18 14.60 -18.38 -12.56
CA LEU A 18 15.61 -17.32 -12.53
C LEU A 18 16.99 -17.87 -12.15
N ALA A 19 17.06 -18.79 -11.20
CA ALA A 19 18.31 -19.41 -10.75
C ALA A 19 19.01 -20.19 -11.88
N ARG A 20 18.24 -20.86 -12.75
CA ARG A 20 18.78 -21.52 -13.96
C ARG A 20 19.49 -20.56 -14.92
N ARG A 21 19.17 -19.27 -14.84
CA ARG A 21 19.73 -18.20 -15.68
C ARG A 21 20.75 -17.34 -14.93
N GLY A 22 21.17 -17.78 -13.74
CA GLY A 22 22.18 -17.10 -12.93
C GLY A 22 21.65 -15.96 -12.06
N PHE A 23 20.32 -15.79 -11.95
CA PHE A 23 19.72 -14.77 -11.10
C PHE A 23 19.13 -15.37 -9.83
N LYS A 24 19.56 -14.90 -8.66
CA LYS A 24 19.02 -15.33 -7.37
C LYS A 24 17.95 -14.33 -6.91
N LEU A 25 16.68 -14.72 -7.04
CA LEU A 25 15.57 -13.95 -6.47
C LEU A 25 15.50 -14.17 -4.96
N ASP A 26 15.48 -13.08 -4.20
CA ASP A 26 15.21 -13.11 -2.75
C ASP A 26 13.69 -13.18 -2.51
N VAL A 27 13.19 -14.42 -2.45
CA VAL A 27 11.77 -14.71 -2.23
C VAL A 27 11.30 -14.24 -0.86
N ASP A 28 12.14 -14.34 0.17
CA ASP A 28 11.79 -13.92 1.52
C ASP A 28 11.63 -12.40 1.59
N LYS A 29 12.55 -11.66 0.96
CA LYS A 29 12.41 -10.20 0.84
C LYS A 29 11.15 -9.82 0.08
N LEU A 30 10.86 -10.47 -1.06
CA LEU A 30 9.66 -10.19 -1.85
C LEU A 30 8.37 -10.47 -1.07
N ARG A 31 8.32 -11.61 -0.34
CA ARG A 31 7.17 -11.98 0.51
C ARG A 31 6.95 -10.94 1.61
N ALA A 32 8.01 -10.50 2.30
CA ALA A 32 7.92 -9.47 3.34
C ALA A 32 7.42 -8.12 2.79
N LEU A 33 7.88 -7.71 1.61
CA LEU A 33 7.41 -6.49 0.95
C LEU A 33 5.94 -6.59 0.55
N GLU A 34 5.51 -7.70 -0.03
CA GLU A 34 4.10 -7.92 -0.38
C GLU A 34 3.17 -8.01 0.84
N GLU A 35 3.64 -8.57 1.95
CA GLU A 35 2.89 -8.57 3.21
C GLU A 35 2.71 -7.15 3.75
N ARG A 36 3.80 -6.37 3.82
CA ARG A 36 3.73 -4.94 4.19
C ARG A 36 2.79 -4.18 3.26
N ARG A 37 2.83 -4.45 1.95
CA ARG A 37 1.97 -3.80 0.95
C ARG A 37 0.50 -4.03 1.25
N LYS A 38 0.12 -5.27 1.58
CA LYS A 38 -1.27 -5.59 1.95
C LYS A 38 -1.69 -4.86 3.22
N VAL A 39 -0.86 -4.90 4.26
CA VAL A 39 -1.15 -4.22 5.53
C VAL A 39 -1.35 -2.72 5.30
N LEU A 40 -0.42 -2.09 4.57
CA LEU A 40 -0.46 -0.66 4.32
C LEU A 40 -1.65 -0.27 3.44
N GLN A 41 -1.97 -1.09 2.44
CA GLN A 41 -3.14 -0.88 1.59
C GLN A 41 -4.43 -0.91 2.40
N VAL A 42 -4.61 -1.93 3.26
CA VAL A 42 -5.77 -1.99 4.16
C VAL A 42 -5.79 -0.80 5.11
N ASN A 43 -4.65 -0.37 5.64
CA ASN A 43 -4.57 0.81 6.50
C ASN A 43 -5.01 2.09 5.77
N THR A 44 -4.55 2.31 4.53
CA THR A 44 -4.97 3.47 3.72
C THR A 44 -6.47 3.46 3.42
N GLU A 45 -7.05 2.28 3.16
CA GLU A 45 -8.50 2.14 2.94
C GLU A 45 -9.29 2.45 4.20
N ASN A 46 -8.83 1.98 5.36
CA ASN A 46 -9.44 2.26 6.66
C ASN A 46 -9.38 3.75 7.01
N LEU A 47 -8.21 4.37 6.89
CA LEU A 47 -8.02 5.82 7.13
C LEU A 47 -8.89 6.66 6.20
N GLN A 48 -8.98 6.28 4.92
CA GLN A 48 -9.84 6.95 3.95
C GLN A 48 -11.33 6.82 4.31
N ALA A 49 -11.76 5.63 4.76
CA ALA A 49 -13.13 5.40 5.22
C ALA A 49 -13.45 6.21 6.48
N GLU A 50 -12.53 6.24 7.44
CA GLU A 50 -12.68 7.01 8.67
C GLU A 50 -12.75 8.51 8.40
N ARG A 51 -11.82 9.05 7.60
CA ARG A 51 -11.83 10.45 7.17
C ARG A 51 -13.17 10.83 6.52
N ASN A 52 -13.69 9.98 5.63
CA ASN A 52 -14.96 10.21 4.94
C ASN A 52 -16.14 10.19 5.91
N SER A 53 -16.14 9.27 6.89
CA SER A 53 -17.15 9.20 7.94
C SER A 53 -17.16 10.47 8.79
N ARG A 54 -15.99 10.87 9.30
CA ARG A 54 -15.81 12.08 10.11
C ARG A 54 -16.17 13.35 9.36
N SER A 55 -15.83 13.44 8.08
CA SER A 55 -16.20 14.58 7.22
C SER A 55 -17.72 14.73 7.08
N LYS A 56 -18.46 13.61 7.01
CA LYS A 56 -19.94 13.64 7.01
C LYS A 56 -20.48 14.12 8.37
N SER A 57 -19.91 13.65 9.48
CA SER A 57 -20.29 14.09 10.83
C SER A 57 -20.09 15.60 11.03
N ILE A 58 -19.01 16.18 10.50
CA ILE A 58 -18.80 17.64 10.50
C ILE A 58 -19.94 18.36 9.77
N GLY A 59 -20.32 17.90 8.57
CA GLY A 59 -21.41 18.52 7.82
C GLY A 59 -22.73 18.51 8.58
N GLN A 60 -23.02 17.40 9.27
CA GLN A 60 -24.20 17.26 10.11
C GLN A 60 -24.16 18.16 11.36
N ALA A 61 -23.02 18.20 12.07
CA ALA A 61 -22.81 19.06 13.23
C ALA A 61 -22.92 20.54 12.87
N LYS A 62 -22.33 20.94 11.73
CA LYS A 62 -22.44 22.29 11.18
C LYS A 62 -23.89 22.67 10.88
N ALA A 63 -24.68 21.74 10.33
CA ALA A 63 -26.11 21.97 10.08
C ALA A 63 -26.93 22.12 11.37
N ARG A 64 -26.48 21.51 12.47
CA ARG A 64 -27.09 21.65 13.81
C ARG A 64 -26.58 22.88 14.60
N GLY A 65 -25.61 23.62 14.07
CA GLY A 65 -25.00 24.76 14.76
C GLY A 65 -24.07 24.37 15.92
N GLU A 66 -23.58 23.13 15.93
CA GLU A 66 -22.61 22.63 16.91
C GLU A 66 -21.20 23.14 16.62
N ASP A 67 -20.33 23.13 17.64
CA ASP A 67 -18.91 23.41 17.45
C ASP A 67 -18.25 22.26 16.67
N ILE A 68 -17.64 22.62 15.54
CA ILE A 68 -17.00 21.69 14.61
C ILE A 68 -15.47 21.75 14.65
N GLU A 69 -14.87 22.70 15.36
CA GLU A 69 -13.41 22.81 15.45
C GLU A 69 -12.74 21.52 15.96
N PRO A 70 -13.21 20.84 17.03
CA PRO A 70 -12.59 19.58 17.46
C PRO A 70 -12.68 18.49 16.38
N LEU A 71 -13.82 18.36 15.71
CA LEU A 71 -14.01 17.38 14.63
C LEU A 71 -13.15 17.69 13.41
N ARG A 72 -12.96 18.97 13.10
CA ARG A 72 -12.13 19.43 12.00
C ARG A 72 -10.66 19.15 12.24
N LEU A 73 -10.18 19.31 13.48
CA LEU A 73 -8.84 18.92 13.89
C LEU A 73 -8.61 17.41 13.72
N GLU A 74 -9.59 16.58 14.11
CA GLU A 74 -9.52 15.12 13.89
C GLU A 74 -9.43 14.78 12.40
N VAL A 75 -10.28 15.36 11.55
CA VAL A 75 -10.26 15.12 10.10
C VAL A 75 -8.95 15.57 9.45
N ASN A 76 -8.37 16.68 9.91
CA ASN A 76 -7.07 17.14 9.43
C ASN A 76 -5.97 16.14 9.78
N LYS A 77 -5.92 15.65 11.03
CA LYS A 77 -4.96 14.62 11.45
C LYS A 77 -5.10 13.33 10.64
N LEU A 78 -6.33 12.86 10.45
CA LEU A 78 -6.61 11.70 9.58
C LEU A 78 -6.18 11.94 8.13
N GLY A 79 -6.26 13.19 7.64
CA GLY A 79 -5.73 13.58 6.34
C GLY A 79 -4.21 13.43 6.26
N GLU A 80 -3.49 13.95 7.24
CA GLU A 80 -2.03 13.84 7.33
C GLU A 80 -1.57 12.37 7.44
N GLU A 81 -2.22 11.58 8.29
CA GLU A 81 -1.93 10.13 8.43
C GLU A 81 -2.20 9.36 7.14
N LEU A 82 -3.29 9.68 6.44
CA LEU A 82 -3.64 9.08 5.17
C LEU A 82 -2.63 9.42 4.07
N ASP A 83 -2.20 10.68 4.00
CA ASP A 83 -1.23 11.12 3.01
C ASP A 83 0.15 10.49 3.27
N ALA A 84 0.56 10.38 4.53
CA ALA A 84 1.76 9.66 4.92
C ALA A 84 1.70 8.17 4.55
N ALA A 85 0.58 7.49 4.87
CA ALA A 85 0.38 6.09 4.53
C ALA A 85 0.36 5.86 3.01
N LYS A 86 -0.21 6.79 2.22
CA LYS A 86 -0.16 6.72 0.75
C LYS A 86 1.26 6.87 0.21
N ALA A 87 2.03 7.83 0.73
CA ALA A 87 3.41 8.02 0.31
C ALA A 87 4.28 6.79 0.62
N GLU A 88 4.07 6.17 1.77
CA GLU A 88 4.75 4.91 2.14
C GLU A 88 4.30 3.76 1.23
N LEU A 89 3.01 3.66 0.89
CA LEU A 89 2.51 2.65 -0.06
C LEU A 89 3.15 2.82 -1.44
N ASP A 90 3.21 4.04 -1.94
CA ASP A 90 3.79 4.35 -3.25
C ASP A 90 5.28 4.01 -3.29
N THR A 91 6.01 4.32 -2.22
CA THR A 91 7.43 3.96 -2.08
C THR A 91 7.62 2.45 -2.09
N LEU A 92 6.79 1.72 -1.35
CA LEU A 92 6.84 0.27 -1.28
C LEU A 92 6.48 -0.38 -2.63
N LEU A 93 5.47 0.15 -3.33
CA LEU A 93 5.09 -0.29 -4.67
C LEU A 93 6.21 -0.04 -5.69
N ALA A 94 6.96 1.06 -5.54
CA ALA A 94 8.14 1.31 -6.36
C ALA A 94 9.25 0.28 -6.08
N GLU A 95 9.55 -0.02 -4.81
CA GLU A 95 10.56 -1.06 -4.46
C GLU A 95 10.17 -2.44 -5.03
N ILE A 96 8.90 -2.83 -4.88
CA ILE A 96 8.38 -4.09 -5.46
C ILE A 96 8.51 -4.08 -6.99
N ARG A 97 8.18 -2.95 -7.63
CA ARG A 97 8.29 -2.79 -9.08
C ARG A 97 9.74 -2.92 -9.56
N ASP A 98 10.70 -2.36 -8.83
CA ASP A 98 12.11 -2.43 -9.18
C ASP A 98 12.62 -3.89 -9.13
N ILE A 99 12.17 -4.67 -8.14
CA ILE A 99 12.45 -6.11 -8.08
C ILE A 99 11.87 -6.83 -9.31
N TYR A 100 10.65 -6.50 -9.71
CA TYR A 100 10.03 -7.08 -10.90
C TYR A 100 10.76 -6.74 -12.20
N ILE A 101 11.18 -5.48 -12.37
CA ILE A 101 11.95 -5.05 -13.54
C ILE A 101 13.30 -5.76 -13.57
N SER A 102 13.97 -5.88 -12.42
CA SER A 102 15.23 -6.62 -12.32
C SER A 102 15.09 -8.08 -12.72
N CYS A 103 14.00 -8.74 -12.31
CA CYS A 103 13.71 -10.12 -12.72
C CYS A 103 13.42 -10.25 -14.22
N PHE A 104 12.80 -9.25 -14.84
CA PHE A 104 12.43 -9.30 -16.26
C PHE A 104 13.66 -9.36 -17.18
N GLY A 105 14.79 -8.76 -16.79
CA GLY A 105 16.04 -8.84 -17.55
C GLY A 105 16.62 -10.26 -17.64
N PHE A 106 16.16 -11.17 -16.78
CA PHE A 106 16.62 -12.55 -16.71
C PHE A 106 15.54 -13.57 -17.12
N ILE A 107 14.38 -13.15 -17.65
CA ILE A 107 13.27 -14.04 -18.11
C ILE A 107 13.07 -13.92 -19.62
#